data_AF-A0A953JUH6-F1
#
_entry.id   AF-A0A953JUH6-F1
#
_cell.length_a   1.000
_cell.length_b   1.000
_cell.length_c   1.000
_cell.angle_alpha   90.00
_cell.angle_beta   90.00
_cell.angle_gamma   90.00
#
_symmetry.space_group_name_H-M   'P 1'
#
loop_
_entity.id
_entity.type
_entity.pdbx_description
1 polymer ?
#
loop_
_entity_poly.entity_id
_entity_poly.type
_entity_poly.pdbx_seq_one_letter_code
_entity_poly.pdbx_strand_id
1 'polypeptide(L)'
;MNRKTTRDMRPEKPSFCPLTSSPPKRNAADQLAATVRDQFPPGLSAPALRALTAAGLTGLDQLARVTETEVAKLHGMGPKGVSTLRAAL
;
A
#
# COMPACT_ATOMS: atom_id res chain seq x y z
N MET A 1 -33.29 -14.67 -17.65
CA MET A 1 -32.81 -13.91 -16.48
C MET A 1 -31.34 -13.52 -16.69
N ASN A 2 -31.06 -12.22 -16.54
CA ASN A 2 -29.73 -11.57 -16.62
C ASN A 2 -28.88 -11.98 -15.38
N ARG A 3 -27.54 -12.06 -15.39
CA ARG A 3 -26.58 -10.97 -15.66
C ARG A 3 -25.26 -11.48 -16.26
N LYS A 4 -24.78 -10.68 -17.19
CA LYS A 4 -23.46 -10.67 -17.81
C LYS A 4 -22.41 -10.21 -16.78
N THR A 5 -21.34 -10.96 -16.57
CA THR A 5 -19.98 -10.45 -16.20
C THR A 5 -18.92 -11.54 -16.30
N THR A 6 -18.75 -12.15 -17.47
CA THR A 6 -17.44 -12.72 -17.81
C THR A 6 -16.57 -11.55 -18.26
N ARG A 7 -15.95 -10.87 -17.29
CA ARG A 7 -15.02 -9.77 -17.54
C ARG A 7 -13.96 -10.25 -18.53
N ASP A 8 -13.89 -9.55 -19.67
CA ASP A 8 -12.96 -9.73 -20.77
C ASP A 8 -11.65 -10.44 -20.39
N MET A 9 -11.49 -11.65 -20.93
CA MET A 9 -10.21 -12.32 -21.15
C MET A 9 -9.43 -11.46 -22.16
N ARG A 10 -8.79 -10.39 -21.69
CA ARG A 10 -7.81 -9.66 -22.47
C ARG A 10 -6.61 -10.60 -22.68
N PRO A 11 -6.10 -10.79 -23.91
CA PRO A 11 -4.93 -11.64 -24.11
C PRO A 11 -3.74 -11.02 -23.37
N GLU A 12 -3.30 -11.71 -22.32
CA GLU A 12 -2.06 -11.45 -21.60
C GLU A 12 -0.92 -11.51 -22.62
N LYS A 13 -0.44 -10.34 -23.09
CA LYS A 13 0.78 -10.29 -23.88
C LYS A 13 1.90 -10.88 -23.02
N PRO A 14 2.62 -11.92 -23.47
CA PRO A 14 3.69 -12.50 -22.68
C PRO A 14 4.83 -11.48 -22.59
N SER A 15 4.85 -10.73 -21.50
CA SER A 15 6.02 -9.98 -21.06
C SER A 15 7.09 -11.01 -20.70
N PHE A 16 8.16 -11.06 -21.49
CA PHE A 16 9.27 -12.03 -21.41
C PHE A 16 10.23 -11.78 -20.22
N CYS A 17 9.74 -11.27 -19.09
CA CYS A 17 10.56 -11.01 -17.91
C CYS A 17 10.11 -11.90 -16.72
N PRO A 18 10.79 -13.03 -16.44
CA PRO A 18 10.43 -13.97 -15.36
C PRO A 18 10.44 -13.36 -13.94
N LEU A 19 11.04 -12.20 -13.74
CA LEU A 19 11.04 -11.44 -12.48
C LEU A 19 9.81 -10.52 -12.31
N THR A 20 9.00 -10.30 -13.35
CA THR A 20 7.85 -9.36 -13.31
C THR A 20 6.50 -10.04 -13.05
N SER A 21 6.49 -11.37 -12.96
CA SER A 21 5.29 -12.20 -13.14
C SER A 21 4.80 -12.91 -11.88
N SER A 22 5.15 -12.44 -10.67
CA SER A 22 4.52 -12.91 -9.43
C SER A 22 3.53 -11.88 -8.87
N PRO A 23 2.32 -11.75 -9.45
CA PRO A 23 1.26 -10.89 -8.92
C PRO A 23 0.73 -11.28 -7.52
N PRO A 24 0.70 -12.54 -7.03
CA PRO A 24 0.04 -12.83 -5.75
C PRO A 24 0.72 -12.14 -4.56
N LYS A 25 2.05 -12.03 -4.55
CA LYS A 25 2.79 -11.35 -3.46
C LYS A 25 2.51 -9.84 -3.43
N ARG A 26 2.35 -9.20 -4.60
CA ARG A 26 1.99 -7.77 -4.70
C ARG A 26 0.54 -7.54 -4.25
N ASN A 27 -0.37 -8.41 -4.70
CA ASN A 27 -1.78 -8.29 -4.39
C ASN A 27 -2.08 -8.49 -2.90
N ALA A 28 -1.37 -9.41 -2.22
CA ALA A 28 -1.51 -9.61 -0.78
C ALA A 28 -1.07 -8.36 0.01
N ALA A 29 0.07 -7.75 -0.39
CA ALA A 29 0.54 -6.50 0.21
C ALA A 29 -0.44 -5.34 -0.03
N ASP A 30 -1.06 -5.29 -1.21
CA ASP A 30 -2.10 -4.30 -1.52
C ASP A 30 -3.37 -4.48 -0.68
N GLN A 31 -3.81 -5.71 -0.47
CA GLN A 31 -4.98 -5.98 0.37
C GLN A 31 -4.72 -5.60 1.82
N LEU A 32 -3.56 -5.96 2.37
CA LEU A 32 -3.17 -5.55 3.73
C LEU A 32 -3.06 -4.02 3.83
N ALA A 33 -2.46 -3.36 2.84
CA ALA A 33 -2.38 -1.90 2.76
C ALA A 33 -3.77 -1.25 2.68
N ALA A 34 -4.73 -1.90 2.01
CA ALA A 34 -6.10 -1.42 1.91
C ALA A 34 -6.86 -1.54 3.23
N THR A 35 -6.66 -2.61 4.02
CA THR A 35 -7.32 -2.76 5.32
C THR A 35 -6.78 -1.78 6.36
N VAL A 36 -5.52 -1.37 6.25
CA VAL A 36 -4.93 -0.37 7.17
C VAL A 36 -5.15 1.06 6.72
N ARG A 37 -5.58 1.29 5.46
CA ARG A 37 -5.87 2.64 4.96
C ARG A 37 -6.85 3.40 5.87
N ASP A 38 -7.87 2.71 6.38
CA ASP A 38 -8.90 3.32 7.23
C ASP A 38 -8.37 3.72 8.62
N GLN A 39 -7.21 3.18 9.02
CA GLN A 39 -6.53 3.55 10.25
C GLN A 39 -5.69 4.82 10.09
N PHE A 40 -5.39 5.27 8.87
CA PHE A 40 -4.51 6.40 8.62
C PHE A 40 -5.25 7.59 7.99
N PRO A 41 -4.73 8.83 8.14
CA PRO A 41 -5.34 10.00 7.54
C PRO A 41 -5.39 9.92 6.00
N PRO A 42 -6.43 10.50 5.38
CA PRO A 42 -6.51 10.58 3.92
C PRO A 42 -5.36 11.43 3.35
N GLY A 43 -4.77 10.97 2.24
CA GLY A 43 -3.63 11.64 1.60
C GLY A 43 -2.36 10.79 1.53
N LEU A 44 -2.34 9.62 2.18
CA LEU A 44 -1.27 8.64 2.00
C LEU A 44 -1.38 7.94 0.65
N SER A 45 -0.23 7.85 -0.02
CA SER A 45 -0.09 7.13 -1.28
C SER A 45 -0.10 5.61 -1.04
N ALA A 46 -0.48 4.82 -2.05
CA ALA A 46 -0.42 3.36 -1.96
C ALA A 46 1.01 2.83 -1.62
N PRO A 47 2.11 3.39 -2.16
CA PRO A 47 3.47 3.03 -1.74
C PRO A 47 3.73 3.28 -0.25
N ALA A 48 3.28 4.41 0.31
CA ALA A 48 3.46 4.71 1.72
C ALA A 48 2.72 3.70 2.61
N LEU A 49 1.47 3.36 2.29
CA LEU A 49 0.70 2.35 3.01
C LEU A 49 1.38 0.97 2.94
N ARG A 50 1.88 0.58 1.77
CA ARG A 50 2.66 -0.67 1.63
C ARG A 50 3.91 -0.66 2.49
N ALA A 51 4.62 0.46 2.56
CA ALA A 51 5.82 0.59 3.37
C ALA A 51 5.53 0.54 4.87
N LEU A 52 4.45 1.19 5.32
CA LEU A 52 3.94 1.09 6.69
C LEU A 52 3.61 -0.36 7.05
N THR A 53 2.84 -1.03 6.17
CA THR A 53 2.47 -2.43 6.37
C THR A 53 3.69 -3.37 6.37
N ALA A 54 4.68 -3.11 5.52
CA ALA A 54 5.95 -3.84 5.48
C ALA A 54 6.80 -3.60 6.74
N ALA A 55 6.67 -2.43 7.37
CA ALA A 55 7.27 -2.13 8.66
C ALA A 55 6.46 -2.66 9.86
N GLY A 56 5.32 -3.33 9.62
CA GLY A 56 4.43 -3.84 10.67
C GLY A 56 3.51 -2.77 11.28
N LEU A 57 3.44 -1.59 10.68
CA LEU A 57 2.65 -0.45 11.14
C LEU A 57 1.26 -0.51 10.52
N THR A 58 0.34 -1.16 11.22
CA THR A 58 -1.03 -1.39 10.75
C THR A 58 -2.06 -0.41 11.34
N GLY A 59 -1.62 0.53 12.19
CA GLY A 59 -2.49 1.57 12.74
C GLY A 59 -1.74 2.68 13.46
N LEU A 60 -2.48 3.68 13.93
CA LEU A 60 -1.92 4.90 14.54
C LEU A 60 -1.20 4.63 15.86
N ASP A 61 -1.64 3.69 16.68
CA ASP A 61 -0.96 3.36 17.94
C ASP A 61 0.47 2.86 17.71
N GLN A 62 0.66 2.04 16.67
CA GLN A 62 1.99 1.58 16.28
C GLN A 62 2.79 2.72 15.65
N LEU A 63 2.15 3.55 14.82
CA LEU A 63 2.80 4.72 14.23
C LEU A 63 3.31 5.70 15.30
N ALA A 64 2.54 5.93 16.36
CA ALA A 64 2.91 6.81 17.48
C ALA A 64 4.11 6.31 18.29
N ARG A 65 4.41 5.00 18.21
CA ARG A 65 5.60 4.39 18.85
C ARG A 65 6.85 4.52 18.00
N VAL A 66 6.72 4.88 16.72
CA VAL A 66 7.85 5.06 15.80
C VAL A 66 8.18 6.54 15.66
N THR A 67 9.46 6.84 15.48
CA THR A 67 9.91 8.22 15.31
C THR A 67 9.75 8.68 13.86
N GLU A 68 9.68 9.99 13.65
CA GLU A 68 9.63 10.62 12.32
C GLU A 68 10.78 10.15 11.41
N THR A 69 11.96 9.94 11.99
CA THR A 69 13.14 9.44 11.26
C THR A 69 12.98 8.04 10.71
N GLU A 70 12.32 7.13 11.42
CA GLU A 70 12.06 5.76 10.95
C GLU A 70 10.98 5.78 9.86
N VAL A 71 9.93 6.57 10.07
CA VAL A 71 8.86 6.85 9.10
C VAL A 71 9.45 7.44 7.81
N ALA A 72 10.42 8.36 7.90
CA ALA A 72 11.09 8.96 6.75
C ALA A 72 12.04 7.99 6.02
N LYS A 73 12.55 6.95 6.68
CA LYS A 73 13.34 5.88 6.04
C LYS A 73 12.48 4.93 5.21
N LEU A 74 11.16 4.90 5.40
CA LEU A 74 10.26 4.01 4.68
C LEU A 74 10.16 4.39 3.19
N HIS A 75 10.40 3.40 2.33
CA HIS A 75 10.43 3.61 0.88
C HIS A 75 9.03 3.98 0.35
N GLY A 76 8.87 5.20 -0.18
CA GLY A 76 7.58 5.72 -0.65
C GLY A 76 6.93 6.74 0.29
N MET A 77 7.54 7.05 1.44
CA MET A 77 7.23 8.22 2.24
C MET A 77 7.93 9.45 1.68
N GLY A 78 7.21 10.24 0.88
CA GLY A 78 7.66 11.58 0.53
C GLY A 78 7.48 12.57 1.68
N PRO A 79 8.10 13.77 1.61
CA PRO A 79 7.94 14.82 2.62
C PRO A 79 6.48 15.21 2.89
N LYS A 80 5.60 15.06 1.88
CA LYS A 80 4.15 15.20 2.05
C LYS A 80 3.55 14.14 2.95
N GLY A 81 3.92 12.87 2.79
CA GLY A 81 3.40 11.76 3.62
C GLY A 81 3.81 11.94 5.08
N VAL A 82 5.07 12.31 5.32
CA VAL A 82 5.58 12.61 6.67
C VAL A 82 4.83 13.79 7.29
N SER A 83 4.63 14.90 6.54
CA SER A 83 3.83 16.04 7.03
C SER A 83 2.38 15.67 7.35
N THR A 84 1.73 14.83 6.52
CA THR A 84 0.35 14.38 6.78
C THR A 84 0.26 13.55 8.05
N LEU A 85 1.23 12.66 8.30
CA LEU A 85 1.28 11.88 9.53
C LEU A 85 1.55 12.75 10.75
N ARG A 86 2.46 13.73 10.63
CA ARG A 86 2.73 14.70 11.69
C ARG A 86 1.54 15.60 12.00
N ALA A 87 0.70 15.91 11.01
CA ALA A 87 -0.52 16.68 11.22
C ALA A 87 -1.66 15.87 11.84
N ALA A 88 -1.57 14.54 11.82
CA ALA A 88 -2.60 13.63 12.32
C ALA A 88 -2.30 13.03 13.70
N LEU A 89 -1.05 13.13 14.17
CA LEU A 89 -0.62 12.83 15.54
C LEU A 89 -0.63 14.10 16.39
#